data_AF-A0A3B9ZSQ9-F1
#
_entry.id   AF-A0A3B9ZSQ9-F1
#
_cell.length_a   1.000
_cell.length_b   1.000
_cell.length_c   1.000
_cell.angle_alpha   90.00
_cell.angle_beta   90.00
_cell.angle_gamma   90.00
#
_symmetry.space_group_name_H-M   'P 1'
#
loop_
_entity.id
_entity.type
_entity.pdbx_description
1 polymer ?
#
loop_
_entity_poly.entity_id
_entity_poly.type
_entity_poly.pdbx_seq_one_letter_code
_entity_poly.pdbx_strand_id
1 'polypeptide(L)'
;MNHNYILSYCILDSNFAEFIKYLPYYSSFKMKAMPRAWEEPLAIYILKTKTVPGFVNDQTVSKGCIQRLTAFNKTMKQFHNDVQAAKNTLRGNFENTYWYYMLYLNPKVTHILDNKAPVQ
;
A
#
# COMPACT_ATOMS: atom_id res chain seq x y z
N MET A 1 -7.75 -0.10 22.65
CA MET A 1 -7.60 -0.62 21.26
C MET A 1 -6.20 -0.31 20.78
N ASN A 2 -5.51 -1.28 20.19
CA ASN A 2 -4.14 -1.11 19.69
C ASN A 2 -4.18 -0.34 18.36
N HIS A 3 -3.55 0.82 18.27
CA HIS A 3 -3.56 1.67 17.06
C HIS A 3 -2.94 0.98 15.84
N ASN A 4 -1.97 0.08 16.05
CA ASN A 4 -1.39 -0.72 14.98
C ASN A 4 -2.45 -1.59 14.30
N TYR A 5 -3.42 -2.09 15.07
CA TYR A 5 -4.51 -2.89 14.53
C TYR A 5 -5.44 -2.06 13.64
N ILE A 6 -5.77 -0.84 14.05
CA ILE A 6 -6.62 0.07 13.26
C ILE A 6 -5.91 0.43 11.95
N LEU A 7 -4.63 0.79 12.00
CA LEU A 7 -3.86 1.12 10.79
C LEU A 7 -3.75 -0.08 9.84
N SER A 8 -3.42 -1.27 10.36
CA SER A 8 -3.38 -2.50 9.57
C SER A 8 -4.74 -2.83 8.96
N TYR A 9 -5.83 -2.67 9.70
CA TYR A 9 -7.19 -2.87 9.20
C TYR A 9 -7.52 -1.90 8.06
N CYS A 10 -7.26 -0.60 8.24
CA CYS A 10 -7.49 0.40 7.20
C CYS A 10 -6.71 0.11 5.92
N ILE A 11 -5.44 -0.32 6.04
CA ILE A 11 -4.60 -0.69 4.90
C ILE A 11 -5.18 -1.91 4.18
N LEU A 12 -5.49 -3.00 4.89
CA LEU A 12 -6.02 -4.22 4.29
C LEU A 12 -7.38 -3.99 3.63
N ASP A 13 -8.22 -3.17 4.24
CA ASP A 13 -9.54 -2.83 3.72
C ASP A 13 -9.49 -1.78 2.59
N SER A 14 -8.32 -1.19 2.34
CA SER A 14 -8.11 -0.05 1.41
C SER A 14 -8.88 1.22 1.81
N ASN A 15 -9.20 1.37 3.10
CA ASN A 15 -9.81 2.58 3.65
C ASN A 15 -8.75 3.65 3.94
N PHE A 16 -8.26 4.28 2.87
CA PHE A 16 -7.20 5.29 2.96
C PHE A 16 -7.63 6.58 3.69
N ALA A 17 -8.92 6.92 3.68
CA ALA A 17 -9.42 8.11 4.38
C ALA A 17 -9.20 7.98 5.90
N GLU A 18 -9.59 6.84 6.46
CA GLU A 18 -9.42 6.58 7.89
C GLU A 18 -7.94 6.33 8.23
N PHE A 19 -7.19 5.70 7.33
CA PHE A 19 -5.73 5.54 7.48
C PHE A 19 -5.02 6.89 7.66
N ILE A 20 -5.29 7.88 6.79
CA ILE A 20 -4.63 9.19 6.85
C ILE A 20 -5.04 10.00 8.08
N LYS A 21 -6.24 9.79 8.61
CA LYS A 21 -6.71 10.40 9.86
C LYS A 21 -5.92 9.89 11.07
N TYR A 22 -5.59 8.60 11.12
CA TYR A 22 -4.90 8.00 12.28
C TYR A 22 -3.37 7.97 12.15
N LEU A 23 -2.84 8.01 10.94
CA LEU A 23 -1.40 7.92 10.72
C LEU A 23 -0.57 8.99 11.45
N PRO A 24 -0.97 10.28 11.57
CA PRO A 24 -0.17 11.31 12.24
C PRO A 24 0.19 10.99 13.69
N TYR A 25 -0.64 10.19 14.37
CA TYR A 25 -0.41 9.79 15.75
C TYR A 25 0.72 8.75 15.89
N TYR A 26 1.36 8.32 14.79
CA TYR A 26 2.42 7.31 14.81
C TYR A 26 3.63 7.69 15.68
N SER A 27 3.94 8.99 15.77
CA SER A 27 5.04 9.51 16.59
C SER A 27 4.84 9.25 18.08
N SER A 28 3.58 9.10 18.54
CA SER A 28 3.24 8.74 19.92
C SER A 28 3.68 7.32 20.30
N PHE A 29 3.97 6.46 19.31
CA PHE A 29 4.42 5.08 19.54
C PHE A 29 5.94 4.95 19.75
N LYS A 30 6.66 6.07 19.96
CA LYS A 30 8.12 6.10 20.13
C LYS A 30 8.90 5.47 18.97
N MET A 31 8.29 5.38 17.78
CA MET A 31 8.95 4.88 16.59
C MET A 31 9.85 5.97 16.02
N LYS A 32 11.12 5.62 15.75
CA LYS A 32 12.09 6.56 15.15
C LYS A 32 11.82 6.84 13.67
N ALA A 33 11.18 5.91 12.97
CA ALA A 33 10.83 6.01 11.55
C ALA A 33 9.55 5.23 11.27
N MET A 34 8.85 5.61 10.20
CA MET A 34 7.63 4.93 9.78
C MET A 34 7.96 3.53 9.21
N PRO A 35 7.26 2.47 9.62
CA PRO A 35 7.40 1.15 9.02
C PRO A 35 7.01 1.20 7.53
N ARG A 36 7.74 0.44 6.70
CA ARG A 36 7.48 0.33 5.25
C ARG A 36 6.02 -0.04 4.94
N ALA A 37 5.43 -0.90 5.77
CA ALA A 37 4.04 -1.33 5.63
C ALA A 37 3.02 -0.18 5.71
N TRP A 38 3.37 0.96 6.30
CA TRP A 38 2.52 2.16 6.36
C TRP A 38 2.99 3.24 5.38
N GLU A 39 4.29 3.31 5.15
CA GLU A 39 4.92 4.18 4.15
C GLU A 39 4.39 3.93 2.72
N GLU A 40 4.31 2.67 2.29
CA GLU A 40 3.89 2.32 0.93
C GLU A 40 2.39 2.69 0.66
N PRO A 41 1.44 2.39 1.56
CA PRO A 41 0.06 2.91 1.46
C PRO A 41 -0.03 4.43 1.42
N LEU A 42 0.78 5.15 2.23
CA LEU A 42 0.82 6.61 2.24
C LEU A 42 1.31 7.16 0.89
N ALA A 43 2.36 6.58 0.31
CA ALA A 43 2.85 6.96 -1.01
C ALA A 43 1.78 6.76 -2.10
N ILE A 44 1.01 5.67 -2.03
CA ILE A 44 -0.13 5.43 -2.94
C ILE A 44 -1.24 6.47 -2.75
N TYR A 45 -1.58 6.81 -1.51
CA TYR A 45 -2.58 7.84 -1.21
C TYR A 45 -2.21 9.19 -1.83
N ILE A 46 -0.96 9.63 -1.62
CA ILE A 46 -0.44 10.89 -2.18
C ILE A 46 -0.52 10.86 -3.71
N LEU A 47 -0.10 9.74 -4.34
CA LEU A 47 -0.14 9.59 -5.79
C LEU A 47 -1.58 9.67 -6.34
N LYS A 48 -2.55 9.03 -5.67
CA LYS A 48 -3.96 8.99 -6.09
C LYS A 48 -4.67 10.33 -5.91
N THR A 49 -4.47 10.97 -4.77
CA THR A 49 -5.16 12.22 -4.42
C THR A 49 -4.46 13.47 -4.93
N LYS A 50 -3.19 13.34 -5.37
CA LYS A 50 -2.29 14.45 -5.70
C LYS A 50 -2.17 15.49 -4.56
N THR A 51 -2.48 15.08 -3.33
CA THR A 51 -2.45 15.91 -2.14
C THR A 51 -1.42 15.34 -1.17
N VAL A 52 -0.54 16.18 -0.66
CA VAL A 52 0.47 15.81 0.34
C VAL A 52 -0.03 16.29 1.71
N PRO A 53 -0.37 15.39 2.64
CA PRO A 53 -0.74 15.78 4.00
C PRO A 53 0.40 16.54 4.71
N GLY A 54 0.08 17.51 5.55
CA GLY A 54 1.09 18.38 6.18
C GLY A 54 2.07 17.67 7.13
N PHE A 55 1.78 16.45 7.58
CA PHE A 55 2.67 15.65 8.40
C PHE A 55 3.71 14.85 7.58
N VAL A 56 3.60 14.87 6.25
CA VAL A 56 4.49 14.10 5.37
C VAL A 56 5.85 14.76 5.25
N ASN A 57 6.88 13.99 5.54
CA ASN A 57 8.30 14.33 5.40
C ASN A 57 9.13 13.08 5.08
N ASP A 58 10.45 13.25 4.95
CA ASP A 58 11.41 12.17 4.64
C ASP A 58 11.44 11.01 5.67
N GLN A 59 10.90 11.20 6.89
CA GLN A 59 10.77 10.15 7.92
C GLN A 59 9.46 9.35 7.80
N THR A 60 8.47 9.89 7.09
CA THR A 60 7.18 9.23 6.82
C THR A 60 7.14 8.56 5.46
N VAL A 61 7.75 9.20 4.45
CA VAL A 61 7.88 8.69 3.08
C VAL A 61 9.31 8.93 2.66
N SER A 62 10.11 7.87 2.71
CA SER A 62 11.50 7.90 2.29
C SER A 62 11.62 8.04 0.77
N LYS A 63 12.74 8.61 0.35
CA LYS A 63 13.14 8.63 -1.07
C LYS A 63 13.19 7.23 -1.67
N GLY A 64 13.59 6.23 -0.88
CA GLY A 64 13.63 4.83 -1.31
C GLY A 64 12.24 4.28 -1.66
N CYS A 65 11.20 4.58 -0.87
CA CYS A 65 9.83 4.19 -1.20
C CYS A 65 9.34 4.87 -2.48
N ILE A 66 9.58 6.17 -2.64
CA ILE A 66 9.20 6.90 -3.87
C ILE A 66 9.91 6.30 -5.10
N GLN A 67 11.21 5.98 -4.99
CA GLN A 67 11.96 5.35 -6.06
C GLN A 67 11.40 3.97 -6.41
N ARG A 68 11.07 3.14 -5.42
CA ARG A 68 10.45 1.82 -5.65
C ARG A 68 9.08 1.95 -6.31
N LEU A 69 8.23 2.86 -5.86
CA LEU A 69 6.93 3.12 -6.48
C LEU A 69 7.07 3.64 -7.91
N THR A 70 8.06 4.50 -8.17
CA THR A 70 8.37 5.00 -9.50
C THR A 70 8.83 3.87 -10.42
N ALA A 71 9.71 3.00 -9.93
CA ALA A 71 10.15 1.82 -10.67
C ALA A 71 8.99 0.86 -10.97
N PHE A 72 8.11 0.62 -10.00
CA PHE A 72 6.90 -0.18 -10.18
C PHE A 72 6.02 0.38 -11.30
N ASN A 73 5.72 1.68 -11.24
CA ASN A 73 4.91 2.36 -12.26
C ASN A 73 5.58 2.35 -13.64
N LYS A 74 6.91 2.46 -13.70
CA LYS A 74 7.66 2.35 -14.96
C LYS A 74 7.52 0.96 -15.56
N THR A 75 7.65 -0.10 -14.75
CA THR A 75 7.44 -1.48 -15.23
C THR A 75 6.00 -1.68 -15.70
N MET A 76 4.98 -1.24 -14.95
CA MET A 76 3.58 -1.30 -15.41
C MET A 76 3.39 -0.62 -16.78
N LYS A 77 4.00 0.55 -17.00
CA LYS A 77 3.94 1.26 -18.28
C LYS A 77 4.60 0.52 -19.44
N GLN A 78 5.66 -0.25 -19.20
CA GLN A 78 6.30 -1.09 -20.23
C GLN A 78 5.35 -2.16 -20.77
N PHE A 79 4.41 -2.62 -19.94
CA PHE A 79 3.36 -3.56 -20.32
C PHE A 79 2.04 -2.86 -20.66
N HIS A 80 2.06 -1.57 -21.03
CA HIS A 80 0.86 -0.79 -21.37
C HIS A 80 -0.23 -0.79 -20.27
N ASN A 81 0.18 -0.92 -19.00
CA ASN A 81 -0.68 -1.09 -17.84
C ASN A 81 -1.51 -2.40 -17.82
N ASP A 82 -1.13 -3.40 -18.62
CA ASP A 82 -1.69 -4.75 -18.52
C ASP A 82 -1.17 -5.43 -17.25
N VAL A 83 -2.06 -5.55 -16.27
CA VAL A 83 -1.79 -6.16 -14.96
C VAL A 83 -1.38 -7.62 -15.12
N GLN A 84 -2.02 -8.41 -15.98
CA GLN A 84 -1.69 -9.83 -16.09
C GLN A 84 -0.36 -10.05 -16.81
N ALA A 85 -0.10 -9.29 -17.88
CA ALA A 85 1.18 -9.37 -18.60
C ALA A 85 2.37 -8.93 -17.73
N ALA A 86 2.17 -7.93 -16.86
CA ALA A 86 3.22 -7.42 -15.98
C ALA A 86 3.51 -8.31 -14.76
N LYS A 87 2.63 -9.25 -14.41
CA LYS A 87 2.66 -10.00 -13.14
C LYS A 87 4.00 -10.66 -12.84
N ASN A 88 4.58 -11.38 -13.80
CA ASN A 88 5.83 -12.13 -13.60
C ASN A 88 7.02 -11.19 -13.41
N THR A 89 7.13 -10.14 -14.22
CA THR A 89 8.19 -9.12 -14.12
C THR A 89 8.10 -8.36 -12.80
N LEU A 90 6.88 -8.06 -12.37
CA LEU A 90 6.66 -7.34 -11.12
C LEU A 90 6.90 -8.20 -9.89
N ARG A 91 6.58 -9.50 -9.96
CA ARG A 91 6.80 -10.43 -8.84
C ARG A 91 8.25 -10.42 -8.38
N GLY A 92 9.20 -10.59 -9.30
CA GLY A 92 10.62 -10.73 -8.96
C GLY A 92 11.22 -9.52 -8.21
N ASN A 93 10.66 -8.32 -8.40
CA ASN A 93 11.22 -7.09 -7.82
C ASN A 93 10.32 -6.42 -6.77
N PHE A 94 9.02 -6.76 -6.76
CA PHE A 94 8.01 -6.02 -6.02
C PHE A 94 7.02 -6.92 -5.27
N GLU A 95 7.16 -8.24 -5.23
CA GLU A 95 6.19 -9.09 -4.51
C GLU A 95 5.99 -8.74 -3.03
N ASN A 96 7.02 -8.17 -2.39
CA ASN A 96 7.02 -7.73 -1.00
C ASN A 96 6.54 -6.28 -0.80
N THR A 97 5.75 -5.75 -1.74
CA THR A 97 5.24 -4.38 -1.69
C THR A 97 3.72 -4.36 -1.55
N TYR A 98 3.23 -3.31 -0.94
CA TYR A 98 1.80 -3.07 -0.78
C TYR A 98 1.08 -2.94 -2.13
N TRP A 99 1.69 -2.29 -3.13
CA TRP A 99 1.07 -2.15 -4.45
C TRP A 99 1.00 -3.49 -5.22
N TYR A 100 1.96 -4.40 -5.04
CA TYR A 100 1.83 -5.77 -5.58
C TYR A 100 0.72 -6.54 -4.87
N TYR A 101 0.65 -6.43 -3.53
CA TYR A 101 -0.47 -6.99 -2.78
C TYR A 101 -1.82 -6.48 -3.31
N MET A 102 -1.97 -5.17 -3.49
CA MET A 102 -3.20 -4.56 -3.98
C MET A 102 -3.63 -5.10 -5.35
N LEU A 103 -2.70 -5.41 -6.25
CA LEU A 103 -3.01 -5.81 -7.62
C LEU A 103 -3.20 -7.32 -7.81
N TYR A 104 -2.53 -8.16 -7.00
CA TYR A 104 -2.47 -9.60 -7.28
C TYR A 104 -2.86 -10.49 -6.11
N LEU A 105 -2.78 -10.01 -4.86
CA LEU A 105 -2.95 -10.84 -3.67
C LEU A 105 -4.15 -10.41 -2.80
N ASN A 106 -4.63 -9.19 -2.96
CA ASN A 106 -5.78 -8.70 -2.22
C ASN A 106 -6.99 -9.63 -2.48
N PRO A 107 -7.62 -10.20 -1.44
CA PRO A 107 -8.77 -11.08 -1.59
C PRO A 107 -9.93 -10.46 -2.37
N LYS A 108 -10.08 -9.13 -2.31
CA LYS A 108 -11.10 -8.37 -3.06
C LYS A 108 -10.82 -8.33 -4.58
N VAL A 109 -9.57 -8.53 -4.99
CA VAL A 109 -9.14 -8.52 -6.40
C VAL A 109 -9.04 -9.93 -6.95
N THR A 110 -8.69 -10.90 -6.11
CA THR A 110 -8.59 -12.31 -6.50
C THR A 110 -9.91 -13.05 -6.43
N HIS A 111 -10.97 -12.42 -5.90
CA HIS A 111 -12.32 -12.99 -5.72
C HIS A 111 -12.35 -14.29 -4.90
N ILE A 112 -11.28 -14.59 -4.15
CA ILE A 112 -11.16 -15.84 -3.39
C ILE A 112 -12.23 -15.93 -2.28
N LEU A 113 -12.68 -14.79 -1.75
CA LEU A 113 -13.73 -14.73 -0.73
C LEU A 113 -15.15 -14.79 -1.30
N ASP A 114 -15.32 -14.51 -2.60
CA ASP A 114 -16.62 -14.57 -3.28
C ASP A 114 -17.03 -16.03 -3.55
N ASN A 115 -16.05 -16.93 -3.62
CA ASN A 115 -16.25 -18.38 -3.77
C ASN A 115 -16.45 -19.13 -2.44
N LYS A 116 -16.78 -18.43 -1.34
CA LYS A 116 -17.28 -19.12 -0.15
C LYS A 116 -18.69 -19.63 -0.43
N ALA A 117 -18.79 -20.81 -1.04
CA ALA A 117 -19.93 -21.67 -0.79
C ALA A 117 -20.09 -21.76 0.74
N PRO A 118 -21.30 -21.56 1.28
CA PRO A 118 -21.52 -21.72 2.71
C PRO A 118 -21.08 -23.13 3.06
N VAL A 119 -20.17 -23.24 4.03
CA VAL A 119 -19.86 -24.51 4.66
C VAL A 119 -21.18 -24.98 5.28
N GLN A 120 -21.79 -25.99 4.68
CA GLN A 120 -22.95 -26.70 5.23
C GLN A 120 -22.53 -27.50 6.46
#